data_AF-A0A7R9MN76-F1
#
_entry.id   AF-A0A7R9MN76-F1
#
_cell.length_a   1.000
_cell.length_b   1.000
_cell.length_c   1.000
_cell.angle_alpha   90.00
_cell.angle_beta   90.00
_cell.angle_gamma   90.00
#
_symmetry.space_group_name_H-M   'P 1'
#
loop_
_entity.id
_entity.type
_entity.pdbx_description
1 polymer ?
#
loop_
_entity_poly.entity_id
_entity_poly.type
_entity_poly.pdbx_seq_one_letter_code
_entity_poly.pdbx_strand_id
1 'polypeptide(L)'
;MLTMGLDSIVYLLHEYWVDTNEHIKDYPLIGGGPGLIILIMLSWLLFVTKLGPNFMRNRKPFVLRKIMIAYNLVLVVINAYFIYTSFKWLEFGRKSWNPRLPPSNQWSQKAIQELPEKSNQVSMLHVYHHFIVPIMGYLVVKQCPQTFVVEMFCFLNSCVHLTMYSYYLLSAFGPQIQPYLWWKRYITRLQLIQFALWRYE
;
A
#
# COMPACT_ATOMS: atom_id res chain seq x y z
N MET A 1 8.38 -18.66 -39.88
CA MET A 1 7.86 -19.30 -38.64
C MET A 1 8.26 -18.52 -37.39
N LEU A 2 9.52 -18.07 -37.23
CA LEU A 2 9.94 -17.20 -36.12
C LEU A 2 9.31 -15.78 -36.13
N THR A 3 9.10 -15.20 -37.32
CA THR A 3 8.49 -13.86 -37.48
C THR A 3 7.04 -13.82 -37.00
N MET A 4 6.22 -14.82 -37.35
CA MET A 4 4.83 -14.94 -36.88
C MET A 4 4.72 -15.05 -35.36
N GLY A 5 5.70 -15.67 -34.69
CA GLY A 5 5.75 -15.75 -33.23
C GLY A 5 6.09 -14.40 -32.57
N LEU A 6 7.06 -13.68 -33.11
CA LEU A 6 7.44 -12.34 -32.64
C LEU A 6 6.31 -11.33 -32.84
N ASP A 7 5.65 -11.34 -34.00
CA ASP A 7 4.52 -10.44 -34.28
C ASP A 7 3.35 -10.72 -33.33
N SER A 8 3.09 -12.00 -33.00
CA SER A 8 2.07 -12.39 -32.02
C SER A 8 2.43 -11.94 -30.60
N ILE A 9 3.70 -12.04 -30.21
CA ILE A 9 4.17 -11.57 -28.90
C ILE A 9 4.10 -10.05 -28.81
N VAL A 10 4.52 -9.34 -29.85
CA VAL A 10 4.44 -7.87 -29.92
C VAL A 10 2.98 -7.43 -29.89
N TYR A 11 2.09 -8.13 -30.61
CA TYR A 11 0.66 -7.87 -30.57
C TYR A 11 0.08 -8.09 -29.16
N LEU A 12 0.36 -9.22 -28.52
CA LEU A 12 -0.12 -9.49 -27.15
C LEU A 12 0.44 -8.50 -26.13
N LEU A 13 1.71 -8.09 -26.28
CA LEU A 13 2.31 -7.06 -25.42
C LEU A 13 1.68 -5.69 -25.68
N HIS A 14 1.41 -5.35 -26.94
CA HIS A 14 0.76 -4.10 -27.30
C HIS A 14 -0.68 -4.06 -26.80
N GLU A 15 -1.46 -5.12 -27.01
CA GLU A 15 -2.82 -5.27 -26.49
C GLU A 15 -2.85 -5.20 -24.95
N TYR A 16 -1.94 -5.91 -24.29
CA TYR A 16 -1.90 -5.92 -22.83
C TYR A 16 -1.43 -4.58 -22.24
N TRP A 17 -0.46 -3.89 -22.84
CA TRP A 17 0.14 -2.69 -22.25
C TRP A 17 -0.43 -1.38 -22.76
N VAL A 18 -0.79 -1.30 -24.03
CA VAL A 18 -1.27 -0.07 -24.69
C VAL A 18 -2.78 -0.05 -24.73
N ASP A 19 -3.43 -1.17 -25.05
CA ASP A 19 -4.89 -1.22 -25.04
C ASP A 19 -5.39 -1.16 -23.60
N THR A 20 -6.41 -0.34 -23.39
CA THR A 20 -6.88 0.04 -22.06
C THR A 20 -8.39 0.17 -22.10
N ASN A 21 -9.07 -0.49 -21.16
CA ASN A 21 -10.53 -0.47 -21.06
C ASN A 21 -11.05 0.99 -21.09
N GLU A 22 -12.08 1.27 -21.89
CA GLU A 22 -12.62 2.62 -22.09
C GLU A 22 -12.99 3.32 -20.78
N HIS A 23 -13.35 2.58 -19.74
CA HIS A 23 -13.71 3.13 -18.43
C HIS A 23 -12.54 3.71 -17.62
N ILE A 24 -11.30 3.33 -17.93
CA ILE A 24 -10.09 3.74 -17.18
C ILE A 24 -9.06 4.47 -18.06
N LYS A 25 -9.33 4.65 -19.35
CA LYS A 25 -8.42 5.31 -20.30
C LYS A 25 -8.07 6.74 -19.89
N ASP A 26 -9.01 7.43 -19.24
CA ASP A 26 -8.86 8.81 -18.80
C ASP A 26 -8.22 8.92 -17.41
N TYR A 27 -7.92 7.78 -16.75
CA TYR A 27 -7.30 7.80 -15.43
C TYR A 27 -5.83 8.23 -15.53
N PRO A 28 -5.38 9.13 -14.64
CA PRO A 28 -4.00 9.56 -14.63
C PRO A 28 -3.07 8.37 -14.39
N LEU A 29 -1.96 8.32 -15.13
CA LEU A 29 -0.94 7.25 -15.11
C LEU A 29 -1.35 5.90 -15.75
N ILE A 30 -2.61 5.72 -16.16
CA ILE A 30 -3.07 4.48 -16.81
C ILE A 30 -2.94 4.58 -18.34
N GLY A 31 -3.25 5.74 -18.91
CA GLY A 31 -3.11 5.99 -20.35
C GLY A 31 -1.64 5.97 -20.82
N GLY A 32 -1.35 5.21 -21.87
CA GLY A 32 -0.02 5.15 -22.50
C GLY A 32 0.94 4.06 -21.99
N GLY A 33 0.45 3.15 -21.14
CA GLY A 33 1.20 1.96 -20.69
C GLY A 33 2.10 2.16 -19.46
N PRO A 34 2.85 1.13 -19.06
CA PRO A 34 3.50 1.09 -17.73
C PRO A 34 4.78 1.92 -17.64
N GLY A 35 5.25 2.51 -18.74
CA GLY A 35 6.55 3.20 -18.80
C GLY A 35 6.67 4.33 -17.77
N LEU A 36 5.61 5.12 -17.61
CA LEU A 36 5.61 6.24 -16.67
C LEU A 36 5.63 5.78 -15.22
N ILE A 37 4.85 4.76 -14.84
CA ILE A 37 4.86 4.24 -13.46
C ILE A 37 6.20 3.58 -13.13
N ILE A 38 6.80 2.84 -14.06
CA ILE A 38 8.15 2.26 -13.90
C ILE A 38 9.19 3.37 -13.69
N LEU A 39 9.15 4.43 -14.49
CA LEU A 39 10.06 5.57 -14.35
C LEU A 39 9.94 6.23 -12.99
N ILE A 40 8.71 6.48 -12.52
CA ILE A 40 8.47 7.07 -11.19
C ILE A 40 9.01 6.14 -10.08
N MET A 41 8.72 4.83 -10.15
CA MET A 41 9.16 3.87 -9.13
C MET A 41 10.67 3.69 -9.09
N LEU A 42 11.34 3.62 -10.24
CA LEU A 42 12.81 3.55 -10.32
C LEU A 42 13.46 4.84 -9.81
N SER A 43 12.88 6.00 -10.14
CA SER A 43 13.36 7.30 -9.66
C SER A 43 13.22 7.41 -8.15
N TRP A 44 12.08 6.99 -7.61
CA TRP A 44 11.83 6.93 -6.17
C TRP A 44 12.81 5.99 -5.46
N LEU A 45 13.03 4.79 -6.01
CA LEU A 45 13.95 3.81 -5.43
C LEU A 45 15.39 4.34 -5.41
N LEU A 46 15.84 4.96 -6.51
CA LEU A 46 17.15 5.62 -6.59
C LEU A 46 17.27 6.75 -5.54
N PHE A 47 16.21 7.53 -5.36
CA PHE A 47 16.18 8.60 -4.38
C PHE A 47 16.30 8.08 -2.95
N VAL A 48 15.48 7.11 -2.56
CA VAL A 48 15.46 6.58 -1.18
C VAL A 48 16.71 5.78 -0.83
N THR A 49 17.28 5.04 -1.79
CA THR A 49 18.42 4.13 -1.51
C THR A 49 19.78 4.78 -1.71
N LYS A 50 19.93 5.71 -2.66
CA LYS A 50 21.23 6.29 -3.02
C LYS A 50 21.27 7.80 -2.86
N LEU A 51 20.42 8.55 -3.55
CA LEU A 51 20.56 10.02 -3.61
C LEU A 51 20.30 10.68 -2.25
N GLY A 52 19.21 10.31 -1.58
CA GLY A 52 18.84 10.83 -0.27
C GLY A 52 19.90 10.55 0.81
N PRO A 53 20.29 9.28 1.03
CA PRO A 53 21.36 8.95 1.98
C PRO A 53 22.70 9.62 1.66
N ASN A 54 23.09 9.67 0.38
CA ASN A 54 24.35 10.33 -0.02
C ASN A 54 24.31 11.85 0.21
N PHE A 55 23.19 12.49 -0.11
CA PHE A 55 22.96 13.92 0.16
C PHE A 55 22.98 14.25 1.66
N MET A 56 22.50 13.32 2.49
CA MET A 56 22.42 13.48 3.94
C MET A 56 23.69 13.03 4.69
N ARG A 57 24.67 12.41 4.02
CA ARG A 57 25.87 11.84 4.65
C ARG A 57 26.64 12.82 5.53
N ASN A 58 26.69 14.09 5.11
CA ASN A 58 27.40 15.17 5.80
C ASN A 58 26.45 16.25 6.37
N ARG A 59 25.15 15.95 6.50
CA ARG A 59 24.14 16.91 6.97
C ARG A 59 23.44 16.38 8.22
N LYS A 60 23.12 17.28 9.15
CA LYS A 60 22.29 16.93 10.32
C LYS A 60 20.86 16.59 9.85
N PRO A 61 20.14 15.67 10.53
CA PRO A 61 18.76 15.36 10.21
C PRO A 61 17.88 16.61 10.29
N PHE A 62 16.98 16.77 9.31
CA PHE A 62 16.04 17.89 9.29
C PHE A 62 14.95 17.72 10.37
N VAL A 63 14.65 18.80 11.09
CA VAL A 63 13.55 18.82 12.07
C VAL A 63 12.25 19.18 11.36
N LEU A 64 11.60 18.18 10.76
CA LEU A 64 10.41 18.37 9.93
C LEU A 64 9.08 18.18 10.70
N ARG A 65 9.06 18.40 12.02
CA ARG A 65 7.92 18.07 12.89
C ARG A 65 6.58 18.64 12.40
N LYS A 66 6.53 19.93 12.04
CA LYS A 66 5.30 20.58 11.54
C LYS A 66 4.82 19.96 10.24
N ILE A 67 5.76 19.63 9.34
CA ILE A 67 5.46 18.99 8.05
C ILE A 67 4.92 17.57 8.30
N MET A 68 5.51 16.82 9.22
CA MET A 68 5.04 15.48 9.58
C MET A 68 3.62 15.51 10.19
N ILE A 69 3.31 16.50 11.01
CA ILE A 69 1.95 16.68 11.56
C ILE A 69 0.96 16.94 10.41
N ALA A 70 1.26 17.89 9.53
CA ALA A 70 0.39 18.20 8.39
C ALA A 70 0.21 16.99 7.46
N TYR A 71 1.31 16.29 7.16
CA TYR A 71 1.30 15.09 6.33
C TYR A 71 0.43 13.98 6.93
N ASN A 72 0.63 13.63 8.20
CA ASN A 72 -0.17 12.60 8.86
C ASN A 72 -1.64 13.01 8.98
N LEU A 73 -1.94 14.30 9.20
CA LEU A 73 -3.30 14.81 9.22
C LEU A 73 -4.00 14.65 7.86
N VAL A 74 -3.31 15.01 6.77
CA VAL A 74 -3.82 14.82 5.41
C VAL A 74 -4.10 13.34 5.15
N LEU A 75 -3.19 12.44 5.57
CA LEU A 75 -3.41 11.00 5.41
C LEU A 75 -4.59 10.47 6.23
N VAL A 76 -4.80 10.98 7.45
CA VAL A 76 -6.00 10.66 8.25
C VAL A 76 -7.27 11.07 7.50
N VAL A 77 -7.32 12.29 6.98
CA VAL A 77 -8.48 12.80 6.22
C VAL A 77 -8.73 11.99 4.95
N ILE A 78 -7.69 11.69 4.18
CA ILE A 78 -7.81 10.88 2.96
C ILE A 78 -8.33 9.48 3.26
N ASN A 79 -7.79 8.79 4.29
CA ASN A 79 -8.26 7.45 4.66
C ASN A 79 -9.69 7.46 5.20
N ALA A 80 -10.07 8.48 5.98
CA ALA A 80 -11.45 8.65 6.44
C ALA A 80 -12.42 8.89 5.27
N TYR A 81 -12.01 9.68 4.27
CA TYR A 81 -12.77 9.88 3.05
C TYR A 81 -12.94 8.56 2.26
N PHE A 82 -11.87 7.78 2.09
CA PHE A 82 -11.96 6.48 1.42
C PHE A 82 -12.94 5.54 2.13
N ILE A 83 -12.84 5.42 3.45
CA ILE A 83 -13.77 4.62 4.26
C ILE A 83 -15.22 5.09 4.04
N TYR A 84 -15.48 6.39 4.10
CA TYR A 84 -16.80 6.96 3.85
C TYR A 84 -17.33 6.66 2.45
N THR A 85 -16.49 6.78 1.43
CA THR A 85 -16.87 6.42 0.06
C THR A 85 -17.15 4.92 -0.06
N SER A 86 -16.32 4.04 0.53
CA SER A 86 -16.57 2.59 0.53
C SER A 86 -17.90 2.24 1.21
N PHE A 87 -18.27 2.91 2.30
CA PHE A 87 -19.58 2.73 2.94
C PHE A 87 -20.76 3.22 2.10
N LYS A 88 -20.57 4.21 1.23
CA LYS A 88 -21.60 4.67 0.30
C LYS A 88 -21.74 3.75 -0.92
N TRP A 89 -20.64 3.16 -1.37
CA TRP A 89 -20.59 2.32 -2.56
C TRP A 89 -20.96 0.85 -2.27
N LEU A 90 -20.63 0.33 -1.08
CA LEU A 90 -21.14 -0.97 -0.61
C LEU A 90 -22.45 -0.76 0.18
N GLU A 91 -23.55 -1.37 -0.25
CA GLU A 91 -24.65 -1.79 0.64
C GLU A 91 -24.15 -2.83 1.66
N PHE A 92 -23.24 -2.42 2.55
CA PHE A 92 -22.56 -3.29 3.50
C PHE A 92 -23.54 -3.75 4.58
N GLY A 93 -24.14 -4.92 4.36
CA GLY A 93 -25.04 -5.53 5.36
C GLY A 93 -25.89 -6.71 4.91
N ARG A 94 -26.19 -6.88 3.61
CA ARG A 94 -27.20 -7.89 3.18
C ARG A 94 -26.65 -9.20 2.60
N LYS A 95 -25.35 -9.29 2.29
CA LYS A 95 -24.73 -10.50 1.69
C LYS A 95 -23.45 -10.99 2.36
N SER A 96 -23.01 -10.35 3.45
CA SER A 96 -21.63 -10.49 3.96
C SER A 96 -21.42 -11.52 5.06
N TRP A 97 -22.36 -12.42 5.33
CA TRP A 97 -22.22 -13.39 6.43
C TRP A 97 -22.39 -14.84 5.96
N ASN A 98 -21.28 -15.47 5.55
CA ASN A 98 -21.19 -16.93 5.56
C ASN A 98 -19.81 -17.39 6.09
N PRO A 99 -19.65 -17.58 7.40
CA PRO A 99 -18.39 -17.99 8.00
C PRO A 99 -18.25 -19.52 7.96
N ARG A 100 -17.41 -20.05 7.06
CA ARG A 100 -16.82 -21.39 7.23
C ARG A 100 -15.31 -21.26 7.34
N LEU A 101 -14.81 -21.49 8.56
CA LEU A 101 -13.38 -21.47 8.92
C LEU A 101 -12.82 -22.90 8.90
N PRO A 102 -11.72 -23.19 8.18
CA PRO A 102 -10.89 -24.37 8.42
C PRO A 102 -9.71 -24.05 9.37
N PRO A 103 -9.10 -25.05 10.03
CA PRO A 103 -8.14 -24.84 11.11
C PRO A 103 -6.74 -24.41 10.62
N SER A 104 -6.09 -23.53 11.39
CA SER A 104 -4.77 -22.95 11.11
C SER A 104 -3.63 -23.97 11.23
N ASN A 105 -2.72 -24.02 10.25
CA ASN A 105 -1.49 -24.80 10.30
C ASN A 105 -0.29 -23.98 10.83
N GLN A 106 0.63 -24.69 11.51
CA GLN A 106 1.75 -24.20 12.33
C GLN A 106 2.81 -23.32 11.64
N TRP A 107 2.78 -23.19 10.31
CA TRP A 107 3.85 -22.54 9.55
C TRP A 107 3.85 -21.01 9.65
N SER A 108 2.68 -20.39 9.89
CA SER A 108 2.56 -18.92 9.98
C SER A 108 3.22 -18.33 11.22
N GLN A 109 3.24 -19.06 12.33
CA GLN A 109 3.83 -18.57 13.59
C GLN A 109 5.36 -18.56 13.56
N LYS A 110 5.98 -19.47 12.80
CA LYS A 110 7.44 -19.61 12.73
C LYS A 110 8.08 -18.43 11.98
N ALA A 111 7.42 -17.91 10.95
CA ALA A 111 7.90 -16.75 10.18
C ALA A 111 7.86 -15.42 10.96
N ILE A 112 6.99 -15.30 11.96
CA ILE A 112 6.85 -14.09 12.78
C ILE A 112 7.96 -13.97 13.83
N GLN A 113 8.54 -15.09 14.27
CA GLN A 113 9.58 -15.11 15.31
C GLN A 113 10.99 -14.84 14.77
N GLU A 114 11.24 -15.04 13.48
CA GLU A 114 12.59 -14.97 12.89
C GLU A 114 12.97 -13.57 12.33
N LEU A 115 12.07 -12.59 12.34
CA LEU A 115 12.38 -11.24 11.85
C LEU A 115 13.20 -10.46 12.88
N PRO A 116 14.47 -10.09 12.60
CA PRO A 116 15.27 -9.31 13.53
C PRO A 116 14.67 -7.92 13.73
N GLU A 117 14.40 -7.55 14.97
CA GLU A 117 13.94 -6.22 15.37
C GLU A 117 15.10 -5.22 15.25
N LYS A 118 15.23 -4.57 14.09
CA LYS A 118 16.13 -3.43 13.92
C LYS A 118 15.34 -2.17 13.58
N SER A 119 15.39 -1.22 14.50
CA SER A 119 14.70 0.07 14.49
C SER A 119 15.38 1.09 13.56
N ASN A 120 15.27 0.86 12.24
CA ASN A 120 15.37 1.95 11.27
C ASN A 120 13.95 2.33 10.84
N GLN A 121 13.62 3.63 10.90
CA GLN A 121 12.33 4.14 10.42
C GLN A 121 12.06 3.79 8.95
N VAL A 122 13.13 3.56 8.17
CA VAL A 122 13.09 3.00 6.80
C VAL A 122 13.67 1.59 6.85
N SER A 123 12.81 0.59 7.04
CA SER A 123 13.20 -0.83 7.00
C SER A 123 13.17 -1.38 5.58
N MET A 124 13.86 -2.50 5.34
CA MET A 124 13.77 -3.20 4.04
C MET A 124 12.32 -3.56 3.68
N LEU A 125 11.54 -3.98 4.68
CA LEU A 125 10.11 -4.28 4.50
C LEU A 125 9.33 -3.06 4.03
N HIS A 126 9.59 -1.88 4.62
CA HIS A 126 8.93 -0.63 4.24
C HIS A 126 9.26 -0.26 2.78
N VAL A 127 10.53 -0.34 2.38
CA VAL A 127 10.95 -0.03 1.01
C VAL A 127 10.34 -1.02 0.02
N TYR A 128 10.39 -2.32 0.32
CA TYR A 128 9.80 -3.36 -0.52
C TYR A 128 8.29 -3.15 -0.69
N HIS A 129 7.57 -2.91 0.41
CA HIS A 129 6.12 -2.66 0.40
C HIS A 129 5.76 -1.43 -0.44
N HIS A 130 6.42 -0.29 -0.22
CA HIS A 130 6.11 0.95 -0.96
C HIS A 130 6.59 0.92 -2.42
N PHE A 131 7.48 0.00 -2.79
CA PHE A 131 7.84 -0.24 -4.18
C PHE A 131 6.82 -1.13 -4.89
N ILE A 132 6.40 -2.24 -4.26
CA ILE A 132 5.53 -3.23 -4.89
C ILE A 132 4.06 -2.81 -4.93
N VAL A 133 3.57 -2.12 -3.88
CA VAL A 133 2.15 -1.76 -3.76
C VAL A 133 1.65 -0.85 -4.89
N PRO A 134 2.37 0.21 -5.33
CA PRO A 134 1.94 1.03 -6.46
C PRO A 134 1.92 0.26 -7.78
N ILE A 135 2.87 -0.64 -8.00
CA ILE A 135 2.95 -1.49 -9.20
C ILE A 135 1.78 -2.47 -9.22
N MET A 136 1.51 -3.13 -8.09
CA MET A 136 0.35 -4.01 -7.93
C MET A 136 -0.96 -3.24 -8.11
N GLY A 137 -1.08 -2.04 -7.53
CA GLY A 137 -2.25 -1.18 -7.71
C GLY A 137 -2.50 -0.81 -9.16
N TYR A 138 -1.45 -0.45 -9.91
CA TYR A 138 -1.54 -0.18 -11.35
C TYR A 138 -2.05 -1.41 -12.13
N LEU A 139 -1.48 -2.59 -11.88
CA LEU A 139 -1.89 -3.83 -12.56
C LEU A 139 -3.34 -4.22 -12.23
N VAL A 140 -3.73 -4.09 -10.97
CA VAL A 140 -5.09 -4.42 -10.51
C VAL A 140 -6.12 -3.50 -11.13
N VAL A 141 -5.89 -2.18 -11.13
CA VAL A 141 -6.80 -1.21 -11.76
C VAL A 141 -6.91 -1.46 -13.26
N LYS A 142 -5.80 -1.84 -13.91
CA LYS A 142 -5.79 -2.13 -15.35
C LYS A 142 -6.51 -3.43 -15.72
N GLN A 143 -6.36 -4.49 -14.93
CA GLN A 143 -6.93 -5.81 -15.23
C GLN A 143 -8.40 -5.93 -14.78
N CYS A 144 -8.71 -5.43 -13.59
CA CYS A 144 -9.97 -5.67 -12.90
C CYS A 144 -10.46 -4.38 -12.22
N PRO A 145 -10.83 -3.36 -13.01
CA PRO A 145 -11.33 -2.11 -12.44
C PRO A 145 -12.57 -2.39 -11.58
N GLN A 146 -12.57 -1.87 -10.35
CA GLN A 146 -13.75 -1.85 -9.46
C GLN A 146 -14.33 -3.23 -9.10
N THR A 147 -13.48 -4.25 -8.96
CA THR A 147 -13.94 -5.52 -8.40
C THR A 147 -14.16 -5.42 -6.89
N PHE A 148 -15.23 -6.06 -6.40
CA PHE A 148 -15.58 -6.10 -4.98
C PHE A 148 -14.42 -6.50 -4.07
N VAL A 149 -13.61 -7.47 -4.52
CA VAL A 149 -12.44 -7.99 -3.80
C VAL A 149 -11.42 -6.86 -3.58
N VAL A 150 -11.09 -6.10 -4.63
CA VAL A 150 -10.15 -4.97 -4.56
C VAL A 150 -10.68 -3.85 -3.67
N GLU A 151 -11.97 -3.55 -3.75
CA GLU A 151 -12.61 -2.54 -2.90
C GLU A 151 -12.60 -2.94 -1.42
N MET A 152 -12.87 -4.21 -1.11
CA MET A 152 -12.80 -4.73 0.27
C MET A 152 -11.37 -4.66 0.83
N PHE A 153 -10.35 -4.96 0.02
CA PHE A 153 -8.96 -4.77 0.42
C PHE A 153 -8.66 -3.31 0.73
N CYS A 154 -8.99 -2.41 -0.19
CA CYS A 154 -8.76 -0.98 -0.02
C CYS A 154 -9.48 -0.43 1.21
N PHE A 155 -10.69 -0.91 1.50
CA PHE A 155 -11.45 -0.56 2.69
C PHE A 155 -10.76 -1.00 3.99
N LEU A 156 -10.44 -2.30 4.12
CA LEU A 156 -9.76 -2.83 5.31
C LEU A 156 -8.39 -2.17 5.52
N ASN A 157 -7.66 -1.96 4.42
CA ASN A 157 -6.38 -1.27 4.40
C ASN A 157 -6.52 0.19 4.86
N SER A 158 -7.56 0.90 4.40
CA SER A 158 -7.85 2.28 4.83
C SER A 158 -8.22 2.36 6.31
N CYS A 159 -8.94 1.38 6.85
CA CYS A 159 -9.24 1.30 8.30
C CYS A 159 -7.95 1.16 9.15
N VAL A 160 -7.04 0.29 8.71
CA VAL A 160 -5.75 0.11 9.37
C VAL A 160 -4.88 1.36 9.23
N HIS A 161 -4.82 1.96 8.04
CA HIS A 161 -4.06 3.20 7.81
C HIS A 161 -4.64 4.40 8.56
N LEU A 162 -5.96 4.54 8.67
CA LEU A 162 -6.59 5.56 9.51
C LEU A 162 -6.10 5.42 10.96
N THR A 163 -6.06 4.20 11.47
CA THR A 163 -5.58 3.90 12.82
C THR A 163 -4.09 4.21 12.99
N MET A 164 -3.26 3.76 12.04
CA MET A 164 -1.81 3.95 12.03
C MET A 164 -1.41 5.43 11.91
N TYR A 165 -2.00 6.17 10.97
CA TYR A 165 -1.69 7.59 10.77
C TYR A 165 -2.24 8.46 11.89
N SER A 166 -3.36 8.09 12.50
CA SER A 166 -3.82 8.74 13.74
C SER A 166 -2.80 8.58 14.87
N TYR A 167 -2.23 7.39 15.03
CA TYR A 167 -1.16 7.17 16.01
C TYR A 167 0.09 8.00 15.67
N TYR A 168 0.52 8.06 14.41
CA TYR A 168 1.67 8.87 14.01
C TYR A 168 1.44 10.36 14.18
N LEU A 169 0.25 10.85 13.86
CA LEU A 169 -0.18 12.22 14.12
C LEU A 169 -0.08 12.55 15.61
N LEU A 170 -0.64 11.70 16.48
CA LEU A 170 -0.58 11.87 17.93
C LEU A 170 0.86 11.85 18.45
N SER A 171 1.69 10.94 17.93
CA SER A 171 3.10 10.83 18.33
C SER A 171 3.94 12.06 17.95
N ALA A 172 3.53 12.79 16.90
CA ALA A 172 4.22 13.96 16.40
C ALA A 172 4.00 15.23 17.25
N PHE A 173 2.99 15.26 18.13
CA PHE A 173 2.80 16.34 19.12
C PHE A 173 3.87 16.35 20.22
N GLY A 174 4.68 15.29 20.30
CA GLY A 174 5.90 15.26 21.10
C GLY A 174 5.80 14.43 22.38
N PRO A 175 6.81 14.55 23.26
CA PRO A 175 6.98 13.67 24.42
C PRO A 175 5.83 13.73 25.45
N GLN A 176 5.01 14.77 25.42
CA GLN A 176 3.86 14.90 26.32
C GLN A 176 2.74 13.91 25.97
N ILE A 177 2.57 13.56 24.70
CA ILE A 177 1.51 12.67 24.23
C ILE A 177 1.98 11.20 24.19
N GLN A 178 3.28 10.96 24.02
CA GLN A 178 3.86 9.62 23.91
C GLN A 178 3.53 8.67 25.08
N PRO A 179 3.47 9.10 26.36
CA PRO A 179 3.07 8.23 27.48
C PRO A 179 1.66 7.64 27.34
N TYR A 180 0.75 8.37 26.69
CA TYR A 180 -0.63 7.93 26.47
C TYR A 180 -0.77 6.96 25.28
N LEU A 181 0.28 6.78 24.48
CA LEU A 181 0.29 5.95 23.27
C LEU A 181 0.65 4.47 23.54
N TRP A 182 0.15 3.91 24.64
CA TRP A 182 0.39 2.51 25.07
C TRP A 182 -0.14 1.45 24.09
N TRP A 183 -1.04 1.85 23.20
CA TRP A 183 -1.76 0.96 22.30
C TRP A 183 -1.02 0.69 20.97
N LYS A 184 0.23 1.16 20.81
CA LYS A 184 1.09 0.87 19.65
C LYS A 184 1.10 -0.62 19.27
N ARG A 185 1.17 -1.50 20.28
CA ARG A 185 1.21 -2.96 20.09
C ARG A 185 -0.04 -3.53 19.41
N TYR A 186 -1.20 -2.89 19.57
CA TYR A 186 -2.44 -3.33 18.92
C TYR A 186 -2.47 -2.94 17.45
N ILE A 187 -1.85 -1.82 17.07
CA ILE A 187 -1.75 -1.39 15.67
C ILE A 187 -0.97 -2.42 14.86
N THR A 188 0.17 -2.87 15.37
CA THR A 188 0.97 -3.90 14.69
C THR A 188 0.22 -5.22 14.58
N ARG A 189 -0.56 -5.60 15.62
CA ARG A 189 -1.44 -6.77 15.54
C ARG A 189 -2.54 -6.61 14.49
N LEU A 190 -3.17 -5.43 14.40
CA LEU A 190 -4.19 -5.13 13.38
C LEU A 190 -3.62 -5.21 11.96
N GLN A 191 -2.39 -4.71 11.73
CA GLN A 191 -1.71 -4.84 10.43
C GLN A 191 -1.46 -6.30 10.05
N LEU A 192 -1.00 -7.12 11.01
CA LEU A 192 -0.79 -8.54 10.78
C LEU A 192 -2.11 -9.28 10.53
N ILE A 193 -3.17 -8.94 11.27
CA ILE A 193 -4.51 -9.51 11.06
C ILE A 193 -5.05 -9.14 9.68
N GLN A 194 -4.88 -7.90 9.21
CA GLN A 194 -5.28 -7.51 7.85
C GLN A 194 -4.63 -8.40 6.79
N PHE A 195 -3.31 -8.63 6.89
CA PHE A 195 -2.61 -9.52 5.95
C PHE A 195 -3.05 -10.98 6.10
N ALA A 196 -3.32 -11.43 7.33
CA ALA A 196 -3.84 -12.76 7.59
C ALA A 196 -5.30 -12.94 7.18
N LEU A 197 -6.09 -11.88 6.99
CA LEU A 197 -7.43 -12.00 6.39
C LEU A 197 -7.32 -12.10 4.86
N TRP A 198 -6.40 -11.33 4.27
CA TRP A 198 -6.27 -11.25 2.81
C TRP A 198 -5.47 -12.41 2.18
N ARG A 199 -4.53 -13.01 2.90
CA ARG A 199 -3.67 -14.11 2.40
C ARG A 199 -4.45 -15.42 2.18
N TYR A 200 -5.66 -15.52 2.72
CA TYR A 200 -6.44 -16.76 2.83
C TYR A 200 -7.68 -16.79 1.91
N GLU A 201 -7.77 -15.87 0.95
CA GLU A 201 -8.65 -15.99 -0.22
C GLU A 201 -7.93 -16.63 -1.41
#